data_AF-A0AAC8TII8-F1
#
_entry.id   AF-A0AAC8TII8-F1
#
_cell.length_a   1.000
_cell.length_b   1.000
_cell.length_c   1.000
_cell.angle_alpha   90.00
_cell.angle_beta   90.00
_cell.angle_gamma   90.00
#
_symmetry.space_group_name_H-M   'P 1'
#
loop_
_entity.id
_entity.type
_entity.pdbx_description
1 polymer ?
#
loop_
_entity_poly.entity_id
_entity_poly.type
_entity_poly.pdbx_seq_one_letter_code
_entity_poly.pdbx_strand_id
1 'polypeptide(L)'
;MSERVRTAVSSGSPVGLPSAEDMRRQLEGRVEVMEASRERYAALESLLSGVRWKRRLRAQHAALEAVLRHEAAFHEAMDRIQRRAQADGWPVQSPVLVMMRDVWMLRSRLETLVHKRIDELAPVSGAPSLVEELPRLERLVFQAIPLEPIQGEVRLLEGDTADVGFALRLYVSIIGALALGPLANRWGGELLGLALLVVLFANIVHGVVCSGRYWLTSKRLVWKPYTGETVQLLLRSITEEGVQASWLGVRVLGERKLFIQDVAQGHVLAVLMELRRQPLLDSARTERLADVVCYAATLEGMALPDGASMKGYVVLRPGYVAFLPRNRGTQVLRAITGARSSPNVRAREIPHLLEQLRYLPSESEFDACVARAVAAAGGVRWSAWETRYDASVPVWKEIHLQTQEPSGLCSLRGKVDWSQQAEAVRLLTDWPKR
;
A
#
# COMPACT_ATOMS: atom_id res chain seq x y z
N MET A 1 18.63 76.02 68.85
CA MET A 1 17.56 75.01 68.83
C MET A 1 17.12 74.85 67.39
N SER A 2 17.57 73.79 66.70
CA SER A 2 17.20 73.49 65.31
C SER A 2 16.69 72.06 65.27
N GLU A 3 15.39 71.93 65.09
CA GLU A 3 14.68 70.67 64.91
C GLU A 3 15.00 70.13 63.52
N ARG A 4 15.81 69.07 63.46
CA ARG A 4 15.94 68.21 62.28
C ARG A 4 14.88 67.12 62.37
N VAL A 5 13.75 67.33 61.70
CA VAL A 5 12.80 66.26 61.39
C VAL A 5 13.43 65.37 60.32
N ARG A 6 14.05 64.26 60.76
CA ARG A 6 14.33 63.10 59.90
C ARG A 6 13.09 62.22 59.90
N THR A 7 12.27 62.34 58.87
CA THR A 7 11.33 61.28 58.47
C THR A 7 12.14 60.10 57.97
N ALA A 8 12.28 59.09 58.83
CA ALA A 8 12.75 57.77 58.44
C ALA A 8 11.70 57.16 57.49
N VAL A 9 12.06 57.04 56.21
CA VAL A 9 11.35 56.21 55.25
C VAL A 9 11.44 54.78 55.75
N SER A 10 10.31 54.31 56.27
CA SER A 10 10.07 52.95 56.71
C SER A 10 10.37 51.98 55.57
N SER A 11 11.38 51.14 55.80
CA SER A 11 11.52 49.76 55.33
C SER A 11 10.66 49.35 54.13
N GLY A 12 11.28 49.31 52.96
CA GLY A 12 10.82 48.48 51.85
C GLY A 12 10.73 47.03 52.32
N SER A 13 9.50 46.53 52.45
CA SER A 13 9.28 45.09 52.42
C SER A 13 9.83 44.56 51.08
N PRO A 14 10.57 43.44 51.07
CA PRO A 14 10.95 42.81 49.82
C PRO A 14 9.65 42.55 49.05
N VAL A 15 9.59 43.05 47.82
CA VAL A 15 8.51 42.84 46.86
C VAL A 15 8.04 41.39 46.99
N GLY A 16 6.89 41.20 47.65
CA GLY A 16 6.36 39.88 47.91
C GLY A 16 6.14 39.22 46.57
N LEU A 17 6.78 38.07 46.36
CA LEU A 17 6.52 37.26 45.18
C LEU A 17 4.99 37.07 45.07
N PRO A 18 4.38 37.37 43.91
CA PRO A 18 2.94 37.27 43.77
C PRO A 18 2.49 35.88 44.19
N SER A 19 1.43 35.80 45.01
CA SER A 19 0.88 34.50 45.40
C SER A 19 0.36 33.77 44.15
N ALA A 20 0.35 32.43 44.17
CA ALA A 20 -0.18 31.63 43.07
C ALA A 20 -1.65 31.99 42.74
N GLU A 21 -2.38 32.46 43.73
CA GLU A 21 -3.78 32.88 43.59
C GLU A 21 -3.90 34.27 42.94
N ASP A 22 -2.95 35.17 43.19
CA ASP A 22 -2.87 36.46 42.51
C ASP A 22 -2.52 36.26 41.02
N MET A 23 -1.59 35.35 40.73
CA MET A 23 -1.25 34.98 39.34
C MET A 23 -2.46 34.39 38.60
N ARG A 24 -3.26 33.52 39.25
CA ARG A 24 -4.50 32.98 38.67
C ARG A 24 -5.51 34.08 38.34
N ARG A 25 -5.76 35.01 39.28
CA ARG A 25 -6.67 36.14 39.06
C ARG A 25 -6.22 37.03 37.89
N GLN A 26 -4.91 37.29 37.77
CA GLN A 26 -4.34 38.09 36.69
C GLN A 26 -4.45 37.44 35.31
N LEU A 27 -4.61 36.12 35.25
CA LEU A 27 -4.68 35.36 34.00
C LEU A 27 -6.12 35.08 33.55
N GLU A 28 -7.14 35.60 34.23
CA GLU A 28 -8.54 35.66 33.76
C GLU A 28 -9.07 34.38 33.07
N GLY A 29 -8.94 33.21 33.69
CA GLY A 29 -9.47 31.96 33.10
C GLY A 29 -8.47 31.18 32.24
N ARG A 30 -7.27 31.70 31.96
CA ARG A 30 -6.28 31.02 31.10
C ARG A 30 -5.56 29.88 31.80
N VAL A 31 -5.46 29.91 33.13
CA VAL A 31 -4.94 28.79 33.92
C VAL A 31 -5.89 27.59 33.82
N GLU A 32 -7.19 27.85 33.82
CA GLU A 32 -8.26 26.87 33.69
C GLU A 32 -8.25 26.24 32.29
N VAL A 33 -7.95 27.03 31.24
CA VAL A 33 -7.70 26.49 29.88
C VAL A 33 -6.50 25.53 29.89
N MET A 34 -5.42 25.87 30.61
CA MET A 34 -4.22 25.02 30.70
C MET A 34 -4.47 23.74 31.49
N GLU A 35 -5.16 23.82 32.63
CA GLU A 35 -5.57 22.66 33.44
C GLU A 35 -6.47 21.72 32.64
N ALA A 36 -7.48 22.26 31.96
CA ALA A 36 -8.36 21.47 31.11
C ALA A 36 -7.62 20.87 29.89
N SER A 37 -6.63 21.57 29.34
CA SER A 37 -5.79 21.04 28.26
C SER A 37 -4.92 19.88 28.74
N ARG A 38 -4.36 19.99 29.95
CA ARG A 38 -3.60 18.90 30.59
C ARG A 38 -4.42 17.62 30.68
N GLU A 39 -5.64 17.72 31.20
CA GLU A 39 -6.54 16.57 31.36
C GLU A 39 -6.89 15.93 30.01
N ARG A 40 -7.23 16.76 29.01
CA ARG A 40 -7.58 16.28 27.66
C ARG A 40 -6.42 15.61 26.95
N TYR A 41 -5.23 16.22 26.98
CA TYR A 41 -4.04 15.63 26.38
C TYR A 41 -3.64 14.33 27.08
N ALA A 42 -3.71 14.27 28.42
CA ALA A 42 -3.41 13.05 29.18
C ALA A 42 -4.42 11.93 28.87
N ALA A 43 -5.71 12.26 28.76
CA ALA A 43 -6.74 11.32 28.36
C ALA A 43 -6.46 10.75 26.96
N LEU A 44 -6.17 11.60 25.97
CA LEU A 44 -5.87 11.15 24.61
C LEU A 44 -4.55 10.35 24.53
N GLU A 45 -3.51 10.78 25.24
CA GLU A 45 -2.25 10.02 25.34
C GLU A 45 -2.50 8.62 25.90
N SER A 46 -3.31 8.50 26.96
CA SER A 46 -3.67 7.22 27.56
C SER A 46 -4.42 6.29 26.60
N LEU A 47 -5.25 6.85 25.70
CA LEU A 47 -5.96 6.09 24.66
C LEU A 47 -5.02 5.62 23.55
N LEU A 48 -4.03 6.43 23.19
CA LEU A 48 -3.10 6.15 22.09
C LEU A 48 -1.90 5.27 22.49
N SER A 49 -1.56 5.18 23.78
CA SER A 49 -0.36 4.47 24.25
C SER A 49 -0.46 2.93 24.16
N GLY A 50 -1.66 2.37 24.26
CA GLY A 50 -1.87 0.91 24.32
C GLY A 50 -1.97 0.19 22.97
N VAL A 51 -1.89 -1.14 23.00
CA VAL A 51 -1.96 -2.00 21.79
C VAL A 51 -3.33 -1.91 21.08
N ARG A 52 -4.41 -1.78 21.85
CA ARG A 52 -5.79 -1.68 21.33
C ARG A 52 -6.24 -0.22 21.13
N TRP A 53 -5.31 0.68 20.85
CA TRP A 53 -5.58 2.12 20.78
C TRP A 53 -6.69 2.46 19.77
N LYS A 54 -6.71 1.85 18.58
CA LYS A 54 -7.74 2.11 17.56
C LYS A 54 -9.15 1.85 18.09
N ARG A 55 -9.35 0.70 18.74
CA ARG A 55 -10.64 0.31 19.32
C ARG A 55 -11.05 1.27 20.44
N ARG A 56 -10.12 1.63 21.32
CA ARG A 56 -10.38 2.58 22.41
C ARG A 56 -10.71 3.97 21.88
N LEU A 57 -9.96 4.44 20.88
CA LEU A 57 -10.19 5.72 20.22
C LEU A 57 -11.56 5.76 19.54
N ARG A 58 -11.97 4.66 18.88
CA ARG A 58 -13.33 4.58 18.31
C ARG A 58 -14.43 4.61 19.36
N ALA A 59 -14.23 3.94 20.49
CA ALA A 59 -15.18 3.95 21.59
C ALA A 59 -15.26 5.32 22.29
N GLN A 60 -14.19 6.12 22.23
CA GLN A 60 -14.09 7.43 22.88
C GLN A 60 -13.73 8.53 21.87
N HIS A 61 -14.47 8.59 20.76
CA HIS A 61 -14.25 9.59 19.70
C HIS A 61 -14.30 11.03 20.23
N ALA A 62 -15.17 11.30 21.21
CA ALA A 62 -15.32 12.60 21.86
C ALA A 62 -14.01 13.14 22.47
N ALA A 63 -13.09 12.27 22.91
CA ALA A 63 -11.80 12.71 23.47
C ALA A 63 -10.91 13.35 22.41
N LEU A 64 -10.91 12.83 21.18
CA LEU A 64 -10.17 13.39 20.06
C LEU A 64 -10.78 14.72 19.60
N GLU A 65 -12.11 14.79 19.48
CA GLU A 65 -12.79 16.04 19.12
C GLU A 65 -12.58 17.14 20.17
N ALA A 66 -12.58 16.78 21.46
CA ALA A 66 -12.36 17.74 22.54
C ALA A 66 -10.98 18.40 22.45
N VAL A 67 -9.95 17.62 22.09
CA VAL A 67 -8.59 18.13 21.86
C VAL A 67 -8.56 19.02 20.62
N LEU A 68 -9.12 18.57 19.49
CA LEU A 68 -9.19 19.35 18.25
C LEU A 68 -9.83 20.73 18.45
N ARG A 69 -10.93 20.79 19.20
CA ARG A 69 -11.64 22.04 19.49
C ARG A 69 -10.86 22.98 20.42
N HIS A 70 -10.02 22.45 21.30
CA HIS A 70 -9.31 23.24 22.32
C HIS A 70 -7.91 23.69 21.92
N GLU A 71 -7.33 23.12 20.87
CA GLU A 71 -5.94 23.40 20.47
C GLU A 71 -5.69 24.89 20.18
N ALA A 72 -6.63 25.57 19.53
CA ALA A 72 -6.52 27.01 19.26
C ALA A 72 -6.55 27.86 20.55
N ALA A 73 -7.44 27.51 21.50
CA ALA A 73 -7.54 28.20 22.78
C ALA A 73 -6.31 27.96 23.67
N PHE A 74 -5.70 26.78 23.57
CA PHE A 74 -4.44 26.45 24.24
C PHE A 74 -3.29 27.34 23.77
N HIS A 75 -3.06 27.47 22.46
CA HIS A 75 -1.98 28.33 21.94
C HIS A 75 -2.19 29.79 22.32
N GLU A 76 -3.43 30.28 22.24
CA GLU A 76 -3.74 31.65 22.68
C GLU A 76 -3.44 31.87 24.18
N ALA A 77 -3.80 30.88 25.02
CA ALA A 77 -3.54 30.94 26.46
C ALA A 77 -2.02 30.93 26.75
N MET A 78 -1.28 30.05 26.09
CA MET A 78 0.19 29.97 26.18
C MET A 78 0.85 31.30 25.83
N ASP A 79 0.51 31.89 24.68
CA ASP A 79 1.10 33.14 24.21
C ASP A 79 0.81 34.31 25.16
N ARG A 80 -0.40 34.35 25.74
CA ARG A 80 -0.77 35.38 26.71
C ARG A 80 -0.04 35.20 28.04
N ILE A 81 0.02 33.98 28.57
CA ILE A 81 0.76 33.66 29.81
C ILE A 81 2.24 34.01 29.64
N GLN A 82 2.85 33.65 28.50
CA GLN A 82 4.25 33.94 28.23
C GLN A 82 4.53 35.45 28.14
N ARG A 83 3.70 36.20 27.39
CA ARG A 83 3.84 37.67 27.32
C ARG A 83 3.69 38.32 28.68
N ARG A 84 2.75 37.84 29.49
CA ARG A 84 2.53 38.37 30.84
C ARG A 84 3.68 38.05 31.78
N ALA A 85 4.16 36.81 31.77
CA ALA A 85 5.30 36.39 32.57
C ALA A 85 6.58 37.20 32.23
N GLN A 86 6.78 37.55 30.96
CA GLN A 86 7.88 38.42 30.52
C GLN A 86 7.70 39.86 30.99
N ALA A 87 6.50 40.42 30.86
CA ALA A 87 6.20 41.80 31.27
C ALA A 87 6.34 42.00 32.79
N ASP A 88 5.90 41.02 33.57
CA ASP A 88 5.88 41.09 35.03
C ASP A 88 7.13 40.46 35.68
N GLY A 89 8.09 39.98 34.89
CA GLY A 89 9.35 39.43 35.37
C GLY A 89 9.18 38.17 36.25
N TRP A 90 8.25 37.28 35.89
CA TRP A 90 7.93 36.11 36.72
C TRP A 90 9.13 35.16 36.84
N PRO A 91 9.38 34.58 38.03
CA PRO A 91 10.41 33.57 38.19
C PRO A 91 10.13 32.32 37.36
N VAL A 92 11.19 31.72 36.81
CA VAL A 92 11.11 30.47 36.02
C VAL A 92 10.46 29.31 36.79
N GLN A 93 10.56 29.31 38.12
CA GLN A 93 9.96 28.29 39.00
C GLN A 93 8.54 28.64 39.47
N SER A 94 7.92 29.69 38.93
CA SER A 94 6.53 30.00 39.28
C SER A 94 5.60 28.82 38.93
N PRO A 95 4.59 28.50 39.77
CA PRO A 95 3.73 27.35 39.56
C PRO A 95 3.05 27.33 38.18
N VAL A 96 2.67 28.52 37.68
CA VAL A 96 2.04 28.67 36.35
C VAL A 96 3.02 28.30 35.24
N LEU A 97 4.27 28.76 35.28
CA LEU A 97 5.26 28.44 34.24
C LEU A 97 5.71 26.97 34.31
N VAL A 98 5.75 26.37 35.50
CA VAL A 98 5.98 24.93 35.67
C VAL A 98 4.84 24.13 35.02
N MET A 99 3.59 24.46 35.33
CA MET A 99 2.43 23.83 34.70
C MET A 99 2.44 24.03 33.19
N MET A 100 2.78 25.23 32.72
CA MET A 100 2.89 25.56 31.30
C MET A 100 3.88 24.63 30.58
N ARG A 101 5.06 24.43 31.17
CA ARG A 101 6.08 23.51 30.66
C ARG A 101 5.59 22.07 30.70
N ASP A 102 4.91 21.64 31.76
CA ASP A 102 4.39 20.28 31.89
C ASP A 102 3.34 19.96 30.80
N VAL A 103 2.43 20.90 30.54
CA VAL A 103 1.43 20.75 29.47
C VAL A 103 2.10 20.76 28.10
N TRP A 104 3.12 21.59 27.89
CA TRP A 104 3.89 21.57 26.65
C TRP A 104 4.59 20.23 26.41
N MET A 105 5.28 19.69 27.42
CA MET A 105 5.92 18.36 27.33
C MET A 105 4.90 17.25 27.05
N LEU A 106 3.73 17.33 27.67
CA LEU A 106 2.62 16.40 27.41
C LEU A 106 2.14 16.50 25.96
N ARG A 107 1.94 17.71 25.45
CA ARG A 107 1.55 17.96 24.04
C ARG A 107 2.59 17.41 23.08
N SER A 108 3.89 17.65 23.30
CA SER A 108 4.95 17.13 22.42
C SER A 108 5.05 15.60 22.42
N ARG A 109 4.83 14.94 23.57
CA ARG A 109 4.75 13.47 23.64
C ARG A 109 3.54 12.96 22.87
N LEU A 110 2.39 13.60 23.04
CA LEU A 110 1.18 13.27 22.31
C LEU A 110 1.36 13.45 20.80
N GLU A 111 1.98 14.54 20.36
CA GLU A 111 2.33 14.81 18.96
C GLU A 111 3.22 13.71 18.38
N THR A 112 4.29 13.33 19.08
CA THR A 112 5.15 12.20 18.68
C THR A 112 4.37 10.89 18.61
N LEU A 113 3.46 10.66 19.55
CA LEU A 113 2.64 9.45 19.60
C LEU A 113 1.62 9.41 18.47
N VAL A 114 0.95 10.53 18.18
CA VAL A 114 0.02 10.68 17.06
C VAL A 114 0.76 10.44 15.74
N HIS A 115 1.90 11.09 15.55
CA HIS A 115 2.75 10.90 14.37
C HIS A 115 3.10 9.42 14.18
N LYS A 116 3.57 8.76 15.25
CA LYS A 116 3.86 7.32 15.24
C LYS A 116 2.64 6.48 14.86
N ARG A 117 1.46 6.79 15.39
CA ARG A 117 0.22 6.06 15.06
C ARG A 117 -0.23 6.31 13.63
N ILE A 118 -0.02 7.49 13.08
CA ILE A 118 -0.30 7.75 11.66
C ILE A 118 0.71 7.01 10.79
N ASP A 119 1.98 6.99 11.14
CA ASP A 119 3.00 6.26 10.39
C ASP A 119 2.75 4.74 10.35
N GLU A 120 2.13 4.18 11.40
CA GLU A 120 1.64 2.79 11.40
C GLU A 120 0.51 2.56 10.36
N LEU A 121 -0.22 3.60 9.96
CA LEU A 121 -1.41 3.50 9.10
C LEU A 121 -1.24 4.02 7.68
N ALA A 122 -0.42 5.04 7.49
CA ALA A 122 -0.27 5.77 6.25
C ALA A 122 1.17 6.29 6.12
N PRO A 123 1.71 6.44 4.91
CA PRO A 123 2.98 7.12 4.70
C PRO A 123 2.90 8.56 5.23
N VAL A 124 3.82 8.95 6.11
CA VAL A 124 3.93 10.32 6.61
C VAL A 124 5.11 11.01 5.94
N SER A 125 4.95 12.30 5.65
CA SER A 125 5.99 13.16 5.11
C SER A 125 5.88 14.51 5.81
N GLY A 126 7.01 15.11 6.16
CA GLY A 126 7.05 16.38 6.89
C GLY A 126 7.30 16.22 8.40
N ALA A 127 7.41 17.36 9.07
CA ALA A 127 7.59 17.43 10.51
C ALA A 127 6.28 17.10 11.24
N PRO A 128 6.36 16.51 12.45
CA PRO A 128 5.16 16.22 13.24
C PRO A 128 4.44 17.51 13.62
N SER A 129 3.13 17.56 13.37
CA SER A 129 2.25 18.68 13.72
C SER A 129 0.93 18.16 14.26
N LEU A 130 0.70 18.32 15.56
CA LEU A 130 -0.50 17.80 16.23
C LEU A 130 -1.80 18.31 15.59
N VAL A 131 -1.81 19.58 15.17
CA VAL A 131 -2.98 20.25 14.57
C VAL A 131 -3.37 19.60 13.24
N GLU A 132 -2.39 19.25 12.40
CA GLU A 132 -2.63 18.66 11.08
C GLU A 132 -2.85 17.15 11.16
N GLU A 133 -2.20 16.52 12.13
CA GLU A 133 -2.19 15.08 12.29
C GLU A 133 -3.43 14.53 12.98
N LEU A 134 -4.00 15.23 13.96
CA LEU A 134 -5.22 14.75 14.63
C LEU A 134 -6.42 14.56 13.68
N PRO A 135 -6.76 15.52 12.78
CA PRO A 135 -7.82 15.32 11.80
C PRO A 135 -7.48 14.21 10.78
N ARG A 136 -6.19 14.02 10.50
CA ARG A 136 -5.73 12.93 9.63
C ARG A 136 -5.91 11.56 10.31
N LEU A 137 -5.54 11.45 11.59
CA LEU A 137 -5.74 10.25 12.41
C LEU A 137 -7.22 9.90 12.50
N GLU A 138 -8.07 10.91 12.74
CA GLU A 138 -9.52 10.77 12.77
C GLU A 138 -10.04 10.15 11.46
N ARG A 139 -9.72 10.76 10.31
CA ARG A 139 -10.12 10.22 9.00
C ARG A 139 -9.68 8.78 8.79
N LEU A 140 -8.43 8.44 9.14
CA LEU A 140 -7.91 7.08 8.96
C LEU A 140 -8.61 6.03 9.83
N VAL A 141 -8.99 6.41 11.06
CA VAL A 141 -9.58 5.49 12.04
C VAL A 141 -11.09 5.33 11.84
N PHE A 142 -11.80 6.41 11.50
CA PHE A 142 -13.26 6.45 11.49
C PHE A 142 -13.89 6.31 10.11
N GLN A 143 -13.13 6.43 9.02
CA GLN A 143 -13.67 6.21 7.67
C GLN A 143 -14.20 4.77 7.52
N ALA A 144 -15.51 4.64 7.37
CA ALA A 144 -16.17 3.37 7.11
C ALA A 144 -15.74 2.82 5.75
N ILE A 145 -15.42 1.53 5.71
CA ILE A 145 -14.93 0.84 4.52
C ILE A 145 -16.04 -0.11 4.05
N PRO A 146 -16.72 0.18 2.92
CA PRO A 146 -17.72 -0.73 2.39
C PRO A 146 -17.03 -2.01 1.92
N LEU A 147 -17.44 -3.14 2.49
CA LEU A 147 -16.85 -4.45 2.22
C LEU A 147 -17.19 -4.95 0.82
N GLU A 148 -18.43 -4.74 0.40
CA GLU A 148 -18.90 -5.23 -0.89
C GLU A 148 -18.44 -4.32 -2.02
N PRO A 149 -18.17 -4.88 -3.22
CA PRO A 149 -17.93 -4.10 -4.42
C PRO A 149 -19.05 -3.10 -4.61
N ILE A 150 -18.70 -1.85 -4.86
CA ILE A 150 -19.69 -0.83 -5.19
C ILE A 150 -20.25 -1.20 -6.57
N GLN A 151 -21.53 -0.92 -6.82
CA GLN A 151 -22.17 -1.17 -8.11
C GLN A 151 -21.30 -0.60 -9.27
N GLY A 152 -20.93 -1.46 -10.22
CA GLY A 152 -20.04 -1.13 -11.34
C GLY A 152 -18.55 -1.41 -11.10
N GLU A 153 -18.14 -1.90 -9.93
CA GLU A 153 -16.77 -2.40 -9.72
C GLU A 153 -16.62 -3.84 -10.20
N VAL A 154 -15.68 -4.08 -11.12
CA VAL A 154 -15.34 -5.43 -11.60
C VAL A 154 -14.30 -6.02 -10.65
N ARG A 155 -14.54 -7.25 -10.17
CA ARG A 155 -13.53 -8.02 -9.43
C ARG A 155 -12.53 -8.61 -10.41
N LEU A 156 -11.26 -8.24 -10.25
CA LEU A 156 -10.18 -8.63 -11.15
C LEU A 156 -9.41 -9.83 -10.62
N LEU A 157 -9.21 -9.86 -9.30
CA LEU A 157 -8.51 -10.94 -8.62
C LEU A 157 -9.10 -11.11 -7.23
N GLU A 158 -9.37 -12.35 -6.85
CA GLU A 158 -9.75 -12.74 -5.50
C GLU A 158 -8.80 -13.83 -5.04
N GLY A 159 -8.39 -13.77 -3.77
CA GLY A 159 -7.50 -14.77 -3.21
C GLY A 159 -7.56 -14.82 -1.69
N ASP A 160 -7.05 -15.92 -1.18
CA ASP A 160 -6.93 -16.22 0.23
C ASP A 160 -5.44 -16.38 0.55
N THR A 161 -4.99 -15.85 1.69
CA THR A 161 -3.60 -16.05 2.13
C THR A 161 -3.45 -17.32 2.97
N ALA A 162 -4.56 -17.96 3.38
CA ALA A 162 -4.55 -19.27 4.02
C ALA A 162 -4.32 -20.41 3.00
N ASP A 163 -3.39 -20.20 2.07
CA ASP A 163 -3.06 -21.14 1.00
C ASP A 163 -1.94 -22.10 1.44
N VAL A 164 -1.43 -22.92 0.50
CA VAL A 164 -0.34 -23.89 0.66
C VAL A 164 0.85 -23.35 1.47
N GLY A 165 1.16 -22.05 1.39
CA GLY A 165 2.22 -21.42 2.19
C GLY A 165 1.97 -21.43 3.70
N PHE A 166 0.73 -21.23 4.14
CA PHE A 166 0.34 -21.40 5.54
C PHE A 166 0.48 -22.86 5.97
N ALA A 167 -0.05 -23.79 5.17
CA ALA A 167 0.07 -25.23 5.43
C ALA A 167 1.54 -25.65 5.52
N LEU A 168 2.40 -25.20 4.60
CA LEU A 168 3.83 -25.50 4.59
C LEU A 168 4.53 -24.99 5.85
N ARG A 169 4.24 -23.75 6.30
CA ARG A 169 4.80 -23.23 7.56
C ARG A 169 4.34 -24.03 8.77
N LEU A 170 3.08 -24.46 8.79
CA LEU A 170 2.55 -25.34 9.82
C LEU A 170 3.31 -26.68 9.80
N TYR A 171 3.47 -27.31 8.63
CA TYR A 171 4.23 -28.56 8.48
C TYR A 171 5.68 -28.42 8.91
N VAL A 172 6.40 -27.39 8.44
CA VAL A 172 7.79 -27.14 8.84
C VAL A 172 7.89 -26.90 10.34
N SER A 173 6.94 -26.20 10.94
CA SER A 173 6.91 -25.99 12.40
C SER A 173 6.68 -27.29 13.16
N ILE A 174 5.76 -28.14 12.69
CA ILE A 174 5.49 -29.46 13.29
C ILE A 174 6.73 -30.37 13.15
N ILE A 175 7.31 -30.46 11.96
CA ILE A 175 8.52 -31.27 11.71
C ILE A 175 9.68 -30.75 12.57
N GLY A 176 9.88 -29.43 12.64
CA GLY A 176 10.89 -28.80 13.47
C GLY A 176 10.71 -29.12 14.95
N ALA A 177 9.48 -29.05 15.47
CA ALA A 177 9.16 -29.43 16.84
C ALA A 177 9.46 -30.91 17.12
N LEU A 178 9.04 -31.80 16.21
CA LEU A 178 9.23 -33.25 16.34
C LEU A 178 10.71 -33.66 16.25
N ALA A 179 11.48 -33.02 15.37
CA ALA A 179 12.90 -33.33 15.18
C ALA A 179 13.77 -32.76 16.32
N LEU A 180 13.52 -31.52 16.73
CA LEU A 180 14.38 -30.80 17.69
C LEU A 180 14.02 -31.09 19.15
N GLY A 181 12.77 -31.48 19.45
CA GLY A 181 12.34 -31.80 20.82
C GLY A 181 13.18 -32.91 21.49
N PRO A 182 13.36 -34.08 20.86
CA PRO A 182 14.17 -35.17 21.41
C PRO A 182 15.66 -34.80 21.55
N LEU A 183 16.19 -34.00 20.61
CA LEU A 183 17.58 -33.52 20.64
C LEU A 183 17.81 -32.56 21.81
N ALA A 184 16.89 -31.62 22.06
CA ALA A 184 16.96 -30.70 23.19
C ALA A 184 16.84 -31.43 24.54
N ASN A 185 15.97 -32.44 24.62
CA ASN A 185 15.80 -33.25 25.83
C ASN A 185 17.07 -34.05 26.18
N ARG A 186 17.76 -34.59 25.16
CA ARG A 186 18.99 -35.36 25.36
C ARG A 186 20.14 -34.56 25.99
N TRP A 187 20.10 -33.23 25.90
CA TRP A 187 21.17 -32.34 26.40
C TRP A 187 20.76 -31.62 27.71
N GLY A 188 19.71 -32.09 28.39
CA GLY A 188 19.19 -31.45 29.60
C GLY A 188 18.51 -30.10 29.33
N GLY A 189 18.10 -29.85 28.09
CA GLY A 189 17.58 -28.57 27.61
C GLY A 189 16.05 -28.47 27.62
N GLU A 190 15.37 -28.86 28.70
CA GLU A 190 13.90 -28.75 28.79
C GLU A 190 13.42 -27.31 28.54
N LEU A 191 14.12 -26.31 29.09
CA LEU A 191 13.84 -24.89 28.84
C LEU A 191 14.05 -24.48 27.39
N LEU A 192 15.06 -25.05 26.72
CA LEU A 192 15.34 -24.78 25.31
C LEU A 192 14.24 -25.38 24.41
N GLY A 193 13.79 -26.59 24.73
CA GLY A 193 12.67 -27.25 24.04
C GLY A 193 11.36 -26.46 24.20
N LEU A 194 11.07 -25.99 25.41
CA LEU A 194 9.90 -25.14 25.67
C LEU A 194 9.98 -23.81 24.91
N ALA A 195 11.13 -23.13 24.96
CA ALA A 195 11.33 -21.87 24.24
C ALA A 195 11.15 -22.05 22.73
N LEU A 196 11.68 -23.13 22.15
CA LEU A 196 11.49 -23.45 20.74
C LEU A 196 10.02 -23.69 20.42
N LEU A 197 9.30 -24.45 21.24
CA LEU A 197 7.88 -24.72 21.06
C LEU A 197 7.04 -23.44 21.12
N VAL A 198 7.37 -22.52 22.05
CA VAL A 198 6.73 -21.20 22.13
C VAL A 198 6.99 -20.39 20.86
N VAL A 199 8.21 -20.38 20.33
CA VAL A 199 8.54 -19.68 19.07
C VAL A 199 7.77 -20.28 17.89
N LEU A 200 7.69 -21.61 17.79
CA LEU A 200 6.96 -22.29 16.72
C LEU A 200 5.46 -22.00 16.81
N PHE A 201 4.89 -22.07 18.01
CA PHE A 201 3.49 -21.74 18.24
C PHE A 201 3.20 -20.25 17.93
N ALA A 202 4.09 -19.34 18.37
CA ALA A 202 3.98 -17.92 18.07
C ALA A 202 4.02 -17.65 16.56
N ASN A 203 4.86 -18.37 15.80
CA ASN A 203 4.88 -18.28 14.33
C ASN A 203 3.58 -18.77 13.69
N ILE A 204 3.00 -19.87 14.17
CA ILE A 204 1.71 -20.37 13.67
C ILE A 204 0.60 -19.35 13.96
N VAL A 205 0.51 -18.88 15.21
CA VAL A 205 -0.48 -17.87 15.61
C VAL A 205 -0.29 -16.59 14.81
N HIS A 206 0.95 -16.13 14.61
CA HIS A 206 1.24 -14.97 13.77
C HIS A 206 0.76 -15.18 12.33
N GLY A 207 1.01 -16.35 11.74
CA GLY A 207 0.53 -16.69 10.40
C GLY A 207 -0.99 -16.67 10.29
N VAL A 208 -1.72 -17.19 11.28
CA VAL A 208 -3.20 -17.14 11.32
C VAL A 208 -3.69 -15.70 11.45
N VAL A 209 -3.10 -14.93 12.37
CA VAL A 209 -3.50 -13.53 12.64
C VAL A 209 -3.24 -12.63 11.44
N CYS A 210 -2.15 -12.88 10.70
CA CYS A 210 -1.80 -12.16 9.49
C CYS A 210 -2.49 -12.68 8.23
N SER A 211 -3.30 -13.74 8.33
CA SER A 211 -4.02 -14.31 7.20
C SER A 211 -5.40 -13.67 6.99
N GLY A 212 -5.94 -13.82 5.79
CA GLY A 212 -7.21 -13.26 5.38
C GLY A 212 -7.49 -13.40 3.90
N ARG A 213 -8.53 -12.70 3.46
CA ARG A 213 -8.96 -12.65 2.06
C ARG A 213 -8.69 -11.29 1.47
N TYR A 214 -8.22 -11.27 0.23
CA TYR A 214 -8.07 -10.06 -0.54
C TYR A 214 -8.91 -10.12 -1.81
N TRP A 215 -9.39 -8.96 -2.24
CA TRP A 215 -9.94 -8.77 -3.57
C TRP A 215 -9.43 -7.48 -4.16
N LEU A 216 -8.93 -7.58 -5.39
CA LEU A 216 -8.58 -6.45 -6.23
C LEU A 216 -9.77 -6.17 -7.14
N THR A 217 -10.32 -4.97 -7.04
CA THR A 217 -11.31 -4.46 -7.98
C THR A 217 -10.66 -3.49 -8.96
N SER A 218 -11.43 -3.02 -9.95
CA SER A 218 -10.98 -1.96 -10.87
C SER A 218 -10.58 -0.66 -10.17
N LYS A 219 -11.06 -0.37 -8.95
CA LYS A 219 -10.82 0.91 -8.25
C LYS A 219 -10.02 0.79 -6.96
N ARG A 220 -10.04 -0.39 -6.32
CA ARG A 220 -9.49 -0.56 -4.97
C ARG A 220 -9.00 -1.97 -4.72
N LEU A 221 -8.01 -2.06 -3.84
CA LEU A 221 -7.63 -3.28 -3.16
C LEU A 221 -8.32 -3.31 -1.80
N VAL A 222 -8.97 -4.41 -1.48
CA VAL A 222 -9.53 -4.63 -0.16
C VAL A 222 -8.89 -5.86 0.46
N TRP A 223 -8.51 -5.72 1.72
CA TRP A 223 -7.93 -6.76 2.56
C TRP A 223 -8.80 -6.98 3.79
N LYS A 224 -9.31 -8.19 3.94
CA LYS A 224 -10.10 -8.63 5.09
C LYS A 224 -9.30 -9.69 5.86
N PRO A 225 -8.56 -9.30 6.90
CA PRO A 225 -7.91 -10.29 7.77
C PRO A 225 -8.97 -11.13 8.48
N TYR A 226 -8.65 -12.38 8.81
CA TYR A 226 -9.53 -13.23 9.62
C TYR A 226 -9.70 -12.66 11.02
N THR A 227 -8.65 -12.04 11.54
CA THR A 227 -8.66 -11.34 12.81
C THR A 227 -8.29 -9.88 12.57
N GLY A 228 -9.20 -8.96 12.91
CA GLY A 228 -8.94 -7.53 12.84
C GLY A 228 -9.89 -6.81 11.90
N GLU A 229 -9.42 -5.68 11.39
CA GLU A 229 -10.23 -4.74 10.64
C GLU A 229 -9.97 -4.86 9.15
N THR A 230 -11.04 -4.71 8.36
CA THR A 230 -10.90 -4.62 6.90
C THR A 230 -10.17 -3.34 6.54
N VAL A 231 -9.19 -3.44 5.65
CA VAL A 231 -8.44 -2.32 5.10
C VAL A 231 -8.76 -2.20 3.62
N GLN A 232 -9.10 -1.00 3.17
CA GLN A 232 -9.27 -0.66 1.77
C GLN A 232 -8.21 0.34 1.35
N LEU A 233 -7.69 0.15 0.15
CA LEU A 233 -6.74 1.04 -0.48
C LEU A 233 -7.22 1.37 -1.89
N LEU A 234 -7.42 2.66 -2.18
CA LEU A 234 -7.76 3.14 -3.51
C LEU A 234 -6.54 3.01 -4.42
N LEU A 235 -6.69 2.45 -5.61
CA LEU A 235 -5.55 2.22 -6.52
C LEU A 235 -4.92 3.53 -6.98
N ARG A 236 -5.73 4.57 -7.22
CA ARG A 236 -5.26 5.94 -7.54
C ARG A 236 -4.44 6.60 -6.43
N SER A 237 -4.57 6.15 -5.19
CA SER A 237 -3.83 6.72 -4.05
C SER A 237 -2.41 6.17 -3.92
N ILE A 238 -2.09 5.12 -4.68
CA ILE A 238 -0.80 4.43 -4.60
C ILE A 238 0.27 5.29 -5.26
N THR A 239 1.38 5.49 -4.55
CA THR A 239 2.52 6.27 -5.07
C THR A 239 3.26 5.50 -6.17
N GLU A 240 4.12 6.16 -6.95
CA GLU A 240 4.86 5.51 -8.06
C GLU A 240 5.72 4.32 -7.64
N GLU A 241 6.26 4.37 -6.43
CA GLU A 241 7.05 3.28 -5.83
C GLU A 241 6.25 2.50 -4.79
N GLY A 242 4.93 2.71 -4.79
CA GLY A 242 4.06 2.27 -3.73
C GLY A 242 3.82 0.78 -3.71
N VAL A 243 3.97 0.07 -4.83
CA VAL A 243 3.73 -1.38 -4.93
C VAL A 243 5.05 -2.15 -4.89
N GLN A 244 5.24 -2.97 -3.86
CA GLN A 244 6.42 -3.82 -3.72
C GLN A 244 5.99 -5.27 -3.48
N ALA A 245 6.32 -6.16 -4.42
CA ALA A 245 6.15 -7.59 -4.27
C ALA A 245 7.46 -8.22 -3.77
N SER A 246 7.37 -8.97 -2.69
CA SER A 246 8.46 -9.75 -2.12
C SER A 246 8.01 -11.20 -1.92
N TRP A 247 8.95 -12.08 -1.58
CA TRP A 247 8.61 -13.46 -1.21
C TRP A 247 7.77 -13.54 0.08
N LEU A 248 7.84 -12.53 0.95
CA LEU A 248 7.05 -12.43 2.18
C LEU A 248 5.60 -11.98 1.93
N GLY A 249 5.33 -11.41 0.75
CA GLY A 249 4.02 -10.84 0.43
C GLY A 249 4.11 -9.54 -0.35
N VAL A 250 2.98 -8.83 -0.38
CA VAL A 250 2.80 -7.59 -1.13
C VAL A 250 2.65 -6.42 -0.17
N ARG A 251 3.59 -5.47 -0.24
CA ARG A 251 3.51 -4.19 0.44
C ARG A 251 2.99 -3.13 -0.51
N VAL A 252 2.02 -2.36 -0.04
CA VAL A 252 1.40 -1.28 -0.80
C VAL A 252 1.41 0.00 0.03
N LEU A 253 1.93 1.07 -0.55
CA LEU A 253 1.99 2.41 0.02
C LEU A 253 1.10 3.33 -0.84
N GLY A 254 -0.01 3.77 -0.26
CA GLY A 254 -0.83 4.83 -0.82
C GLY A 254 -1.37 5.74 0.28
N GLU A 255 -2.66 6.06 0.26
CA GLU A 255 -3.33 6.73 1.40
C GLU A 255 -3.19 5.94 2.71
N ARG A 256 -3.06 4.61 2.60
CA ARG A 256 -2.81 3.69 3.71
C ARG A 256 -1.61 2.81 3.41
N LYS A 257 -0.89 2.39 4.44
CA LYS A 257 0.09 1.30 4.38
C LYS A 257 -0.65 -0.01 4.51
N LEU A 258 -0.50 -0.88 3.52
CA LEU A 258 -1.06 -2.22 3.53
C LEU A 258 0.05 -3.23 3.27
N PHE A 259 0.12 -4.26 4.11
CA PHE A 259 1.02 -5.38 3.90
C PHE A 259 0.21 -6.67 3.98
N ILE A 260 0.12 -7.37 2.84
CA ILE A 260 -0.57 -8.65 2.74
C ILE A 260 0.51 -9.73 2.69
N GLN A 261 0.58 -10.53 3.75
CA GLN A 261 1.55 -11.62 3.87
C GLN A 261 1.10 -12.84 3.06
N ASP A 262 2.06 -13.63 2.58
CA ASP A 262 1.83 -14.97 2.00
C ASP A 262 0.81 -15.05 0.86
N VAL A 263 0.76 -14.00 0.05
CA VAL A 263 -0.06 -13.99 -1.16
C VAL A 263 0.55 -14.93 -2.19
N ALA A 264 -0.07 -16.10 -2.41
CA ALA A 264 0.40 -17.09 -3.39
C ALA A 264 0.61 -16.48 -4.79
N GLN A 265 -0.27 -15.54 -5.17
CA GLN A 265 -0.20 -14.78 -6.41
C GLN A 265 0.32 -13.35 -6.21
N GLY A 266 1.21 -13.12 -5.24
CA GLY A 266 1.66 -11.78 -4.86
C GLY A 266 2.26 -10.97 -6.01
N HIS A 267 2.98 -11.63 -6.91
CA HIS A 267 3.48 -11.00 -8.14
C HIS A 267 2.34 -10.61 -9.09
N VAL A 268 1.35 -11.47 -9.30
CA VAL A 268 0.18 -11.17 -10.14
C VAL A 268 -0.58 -9.99 -9.56
N LEU A 269 -0.85 -10.01 -8.25
CA LEU A 269 -1.52 -8.93 -7.54
C LEU A 269 -0.78 -7.61 -7.74
N ALA A 270 0.53 -7.55 -7.50
CA ALA A 270 1.32 -6.34 -7.67
C ALA A 270 1.32 -5.81 -9.12
N VAL A 271 1.41 -6.71 -10.10
CA VAL A 271 1.37 -6.38 -11.52
C VAL A 271 0.00 -5.82 -11.93
N LEU A 272 -1.08 -6.45 -11.49
CA LEU A 272 -2.44 -5.97 -11.73
C LEU A 272 -2.71 -4.63 -11.06
N MET A 273 -2.20 -4.42 -9.85
CA MET A 273 -2.30 -3.14 -9.15
C MET A 273 -1.59 -2.02 -9.88
N GLU A 274 -0.35 -2.26 -10.34
CA GLU A 274 0.41 -1.25 -11.08
C GLU A 274 -0.25 -0.92 -12.43
N LEU A 275 -0.81 -1.94 -13.09
CA LEU A 275 -1.57 -1.74 -14.31
C LEU A 275 -2.85 -0.91 -14.05
N ARG A 276 -3.64 -1.27 -13.03
CA ARG A 276 -4.93 -0.65 -12.70
C ARG A 276 -4.82 0.69 -11.96
N ARG A 277 -3.61 1.10 -11.58
CA ARG A 277 -3.31 2.44 -11.08
C ARG A 277 -3.37 3.49 -12.20
N GLN A 278 -3.27 3.07 -13.46
CA GLN A 278 -3.22 3.98 -14.60
C GLN A 278 -4.61 4.52 -14.96
N PRO A 279 -4.76 5.84 -15.20
CA PRO A 279 -6.05 6.45 -15.55
C PRO A 279 -6.72 5.84 -16.78
N LEU A 280 -5.92 5.31 -17.72
CA LEU A 280 -6.39 4.65 -18.94
C LEU A 280 -7.32 3.45 -18.66
N LEU A 281 -7.23 2.86 -17.47
CA LEU A 281 -8.00 1.68 -17.08
C LEU A 281 -9.08 1.97 -16.03
N ASP A 282 -9.29 3.24 -15.66
CA ASP A 282 -10.36 3.66 -14.75
C ASP A 282 -11.75 3.50 -15.39
N SER A 283 -11.84 3.69 -16.70
CA SER A 283 -13.04 3.56 -17.53
C SER A 283 -13.15 2.19 -18.20
N ALA A 284 -12.51 1.17 -17.62
CA ALA A 284 -12.50 -0.17 -18.18
C ALA A 284 -13.93 -0.70 -18.41
N ARG A 285 -14.13 -1.31 -19.57
CA ARG A 285 -15.41 -1.91 -19.96
C ARG A 285 -15.76 -3.06 -19.02
N THR A 286 -17.05 -3.31 -18.87
CA THR A 286 -17.54 -4.55 -18.24
C THR A 286 -17.34 -5.75 -19.19
N GLU A 287 -17.32 -5.49 -20.50
CA GLU A 287 -17.15 -6.50 -21.54
C GLU A 287 -15.73 -6.54 -22.09
N ARG A 288 -15.22 -7.75 -22.32
CA ARG A 288 -13.91 -8.00 -22.93
C ARG A 288 -13.92 -7.71 -24.43
N LEU A 289 -12.82 -7.24 -24.97
CA LEU A 289 -12.59 -7.23 -26.41
C LEU A 289 -12.62 -8.68 -26.95
N ALA A 290 -13.59 -8.95 -27.82
CA ALA A 290 -13.92 -10.29 -28.31
C ALA A 290 -13.07 -10.76 -29.49
N ASP A 291 -12.22 -9.91 -30.04
CA ASP A 291 -11.40 -10.19 -31.23
C ASP A 291 -9.91 -10.17 -30.87
N VAL A 292 -9.53 -10.87 -29.79
CA VAL A 292 -8.17 -10.89 -29.26
C VAL A 292 -7.85 -12.28 -28.70
N VAL A 293 -6.90 -12.96 -29.34
CA VAL A 293 -6.42 -14.26 -28.87
C VAL A 293 -4.98 -14.15 -28.37
N CYS A 294 -4.73 -14.64 -27.15
CA CYS A 294 -3.43 -14.58 -26.50
C CYS A 294 -2.91 -15.99 -26.19
N TYR A 295 -1.77 -16.39 -26.75
CA TYR A 295 -1.25 -17.75 -26.57
C TYR A 295 0.28 -17.80 -26.48
N ALA A 296 0.82 -18.87 -25.90
CA ALA A 296 2.26 -19.09 -25.83
C ALA A 296 2.77 -19.55 -27.20
N ALA A 297 3.86 -18.94 -27.66
CA ALA A 297 4.46 -19.25 -28.95
C ALA A 297 5.99 -19.20 -28.92
N THR A 298 6.57 -19.71 -29.99
CA THR A 298 7.99 -19.75 -30.26
C THR A 298 8.22 -19.07 -31.60
N LEU A 299 9.10 -18.08 -31.61
CA LEU A 299 9.57 -17.38 -32.79
C LEU A 299 10.88 -18.02 -33.25
N GLU A 300 10.93 -18.44 -34.50
CA GLU A 300 12.10 -19.07 -35.13
C GLU A 300 12.43 -18.29 -36.42
N GLY A 301 13.71 -18.01 -36.69
CA GLY A 301 14.08 -17.34 -37.93
C GLY A 301 15.55 -16.95 -38.00
N MET A 302 16.04 -16.74 -39.22
CA MET A 302 17.43 -16.35 -39.52
C MET A 302 17.78 -14.93 -39.02
N ALA A 303 16.76 -14.09 -38.78
CA ALA A 303 16.92 -12.74 -38.28
C ALA A 303 17.23 -12.66 -36.78
N LEU A 304 17.05 -13.77 -36.04
CA LEU A 304 17.41 -13.84 -34.62
C LEU A 304 18.91 -14.15 -34.49
N PRO A 305 19.59 -13.57 -33.48
CA PRO A 305 21.00 -13.89 -33.24
C PRO A 305 21.19 -15.41 -33.12
N ASP A 306 22.14 -15.94 -33.90
CA ASP A 306 22.52 -17.36 -33.97
C ASP A 306 21.42 -18.33 -34.46
N GLY A 307 20.40 -17.85 -35.19
CA GLY A 307 19.26 -18.70 -35.60
C GLY A 307 18.47 -19.23 -34.41
N ALA A 308 18.57 -18.55 -33.26
CA ALA A 308 17.99 -19.00 -32.01
C ALA A 308 16.47 -18.95 -32.05
N SER A 309 15.87 -19.93 -31.39
CA SER A 309 14.42 -20.00 -31.16
C SER A 309 14.08 -19.23 -29.87
N MET A 310 13.15 -18.26 -29.96
CA MET A 310 12.75 -17.43 -28.83
C MET A 310 11.34 -17.75 -28.36
N LYS A 311 11.18 -18.07 -27.07
CA LYS A 311 9.85 -18.31 -26.46
C LYS A 311 9.21 -17.00 -26.02
N GLY A 312 7.89 -16.90 -26.17
CA GLY A 312 7.13 -15.71 -25.84
C GLY A 312 5.62 -15.93 -25.86
N TYR A 313 4.90 -14.82 -25.95
CA TYR A 313 3.44 -14.80 -26.06
C TYR A 313 3.04 -14.02 -27.29
N VAL A 314 1.97 -14.48 -27.93
CA VAL A 314 1.41 -13.88 -29.12
C VAL A 314 0.08 -13.25 -28.80
N VAL A 315 -0.13 -12.06 -29.34
CA VAL A 315 -1.43 -11.39 -29.44
C VAL A 315 -1.84 -11.43 -30.90
N LEU A 316 -2.92 -12.17 -31.17
CA LEU A 316 -3.53 -12.27 -32.49
C LEU A 316 -4.78 -11.37 -32.54
N ARG A 317 -4.81 -10.46 -33.51
CA ARG A 317 -5.88 -9.52 -33.81
C ARG A 317 -6.31 -9.66 -35.28
N PRO A 318 -7.47 -9.14 -35.70
CA PRO A 318 -7.89 -9.20 -37.11
C PRO A 318 -6.85 -8.62 -38.08
N GLY A 319 -6.20 -7.50 -37.72
CA GLY A 319 -5.27 -6.79 -38.61
C GLY A 319 -3.79 -7.10 -38.42
N TYR A 320 -3.39 -7.80 -37.36
CA TYR A 320 -1.96 -8.04 -37.07
C TYR A 320 -1.73 -9.19 -36.09
N VAL A 321 -0.49 -9.68 -36.07
CA VAL A 321 0.05 -10.55 -35.04
C VAL A 321 1.22 -9.86 -34.35
N ALA A 322 1.25 -9.90 -33.02
CA ALA A 322 2.31 -9.33 -32.21
C ALA A 322 2.92 -10.40 -31.31
N PHE A 323 4.25 -10.46 -31.25
CA PHE A 323 5.01 -11.38 -30.40
C PHE A 323 5.74 -10.62 -29.30
N LEU A 324 5.59 -11.09 -28.06
CA LEU A 324 6.21 -10.55 -26.86
C LEU A 324 7.16 -11.57 -26.23
N PRO A 325 8.49 -11.29 -26.20
CA PRO A 325 9.46 -12.19 -25.59
C PRO A 325 9.18 -12.51 -24.12
N ARG A 326 9.32 -13.78 -23.74
CA ARG A 326 8.97 -14.31 -22.40
C ARG A 326 9.71 -13.61 -21.24
N ASN A 327 10.95 -13.19 -21.47
CA ASN A 327 11.83 -12.65 -20.43
C ASN A 327 11.77 -11.12 -20.33
N ARG A 328 10.81 -10.48 -21.01
CA ARG A 328 10.72 -9.03 -21.12
C ARG A 328 9.47 -8.43 -20.45
N GLY A 329 8.84 -9.18 -19.54
CA GLY A 329 7.58 -8.78 -18.90
C GLY A 329 7.66 -7.41 -18.20
N THR A 330 8.76 -7.12 -17.51
CA THR A 330 8.93 -5.84 -16.80
C THR A 330 9.05 -4.67 -17.78
N GLN A 331 9.72 -4.84 -18.93
CA GLN A 331 9.76 -3.82 -19.98
C GLN A 331 8.37 -3.61 -20.59
N VAL A 332 7.61 -4.69 -20.81
CA VAL A 332 6.22 -4.64 -21.30
C VAL A 332 5.34 -3.82 -20.34
N LEU A 333 5.37 -4.13 -19.05
CA LEU A 333 4.59 -3.39 -18.06
C LEU A 333 4.97 -1.90 -18.03
N ARG A 334 6.26 -1.57 -17.98
CA ARG A 334 6.75 -0.18 -18.01
C ARG A 334 6.32 0.57 -19.27
N ALA A 335 6.30 -0.09 -20.43
CA ALA A 335 5.90 0.53 -21.69
C ALA A 335 4.40 0.80 -21.77
N ILE A 336 3.60 -0.02 -21.10
CA ILE A 336 2.15 0.16 -20.98
C ILE A 336 1.83 1.26 -19.98
N THR A 337 2.46 1.24 -18.80
CA THR A 337 2.13 2.14 -17.68
C THR A 337 2.89 3.47 -17.71
N GLY A 338 3.99 3.56 -18.46
CA GLY A 338 4.90 4.71 -18.43
C GLY A 338 5.68 4.85 -17.11
N ALA A 339 5.55 3.90 -16.18
CA ALA A 339 6.14 4.00 -14.86
C ALA A 339 7.67 3.81 -14.89
N ARG A 340 8.40 4.63 -14.13
CA ARG A 340 9.87 4.53 -13.97
C ARG A 340 10.25 3.29 -13.17
N SER A 341 9.49 3.01 -12.12
CA SER A 341 9.60 1.86 -11.25
C SER A 341 8.40 0.93 -11.51
N SER A 342 8.64 -0.37 -11.65
CA SER A 342 7.56 -1.35 -11.84
C SER A 342 7.95 -2.67 -11.19
N PRO A 343 6.98 -3.43 -10.68
CA PRO A 343 7.24 -4.74 -10.09
C PRO A 343 7.88 -5.66 -11.13
N ASN A 344 8.70 -6.61 -10.65
CA ASN A 344 9.28 -7.62 -11.52
C ASN A 344 8.18 -8.55 -12.05
N VAL A 345 7.92 -8.48 -13.36
CA VAL A 345 6.95 -9.31 -14.06
C VAL A 345 7.67 -10.55 -14.57
N ARG A 346 7.27 -11.73 -14.08
CA ARG A 346 7.82 -12.97 -14.61
C ARG A 346 7.06 -13.35 -15.88
N ALA A 347 7.57 -14.37 -16.56
CA ALA A 347 7.00 -14.89 -17.78
C ALA A 347 5.50 -15.25 -17.69
N ARG A 348 5.08 -15.84 -16.57
CA ARG A 348 3.72 -16.40 -16.41
C ARG A 348 2.67 -15.32 -16.16
N GLU A 349 3.10 -14.11 -15.84
CA GLU A 349 2.23 -12.96 -15.57
C GLU A 349 1.88 -12.18 -16.85
N ILE A 350 2.60 -12.37 -17.96
CA ILE A 350 2.32 -11.70 -19.25
C ILE A 350 0.90 -12.01 -19.79
N PRO A 351 0.40 -13.27 -19.77
CA PRO A 351 -0.97 -13.55 -20.17
C PRO A 351 -2.00 -12.78 -19.35
N HIS A 352 -1.78 -12.65 -18.05
CA HIS A 352 -2.67 -11.91 -17.15
C HIS A 352 -2.69 -10.42 -17.50
N LEU A 353 -1.51 -9.84 -17.80
CA LEU A 353 -1.40 -8.48 -18.29
C LEU A 353 -2.20 -8.26 -19.56
N LEU A 354 -2.00 -9.12 -20.57
CA LEU A 354 -2.69 -9.03 -21.85
C LEU A 354 -4.21 -9.17 -21.70
N GLU A 355 -4.65 -10.10 -20.86
CA GLU A 355 -6.07 -10.29 -20.55
C GLU A 355 -6.68 -9.04 -19.92
N GLN A 356 -5.95 -8.33 -19.04
CA GLN A 356 -6.45 -7.07 -18.48
C GLN A 356 -6.55 -5.95 -19.51
N LEU A 357 -5.64 -5.89 -20.49
CA LEU A 357 -5.72 -4.89 -21.56
C LEU A 357 -6.96 -5.06 -22.43
N ARG A 358 -7.54 -6.27 -22.51
CA ARG A 358 -8.80 -6.52 -23.24
C ARG A 358 -9.99 -5.77 -22.65
N TYR A 359 -9.88 -5.19 -21.45
CA TYR A 359 -10.92 -4.37 -20.84
C TYR A 359 -10.75 -2.87 -21.12
N LEU A 360 -9.80 -2.48 -21.98
CA LEU A 360 -9.64 -1.08 -22.40
C LEU A 360 -10.89 -0.58 -23.14
N PRO A 361 -11.21 0.73 -23.03
CA PRO A 361 -12.42 1.29 -23.60
C PRO A 361 -12.39 1.43 -25.12
N SER A 362 -11.22 1.45 -25.78
CA SER A 362 -11.12 1.47 -27.24
C SER A 362 -10.16 0.42 -27.79
N GLU A 363 -10.48 -0.09 -28.98
CA GLU A 363 -9.59 -1.00 -29.72
C GLU A 363 -8.27 -0.33 -30.11
N SER A 364 -8.31 0.95 -30.48
CA SER A 364 -7.12 1.73 -30.81
C SER A 364 -6.16 1.87 -29.63
N GLU A 365 -6.67 2.05 -28.40
CA GLU A 365 -5.82 2.10 -27.21
C GLU A 365 -5.20 0.75 -26.91
N PHE A 366 -5.96 -0.35 -27.09
CA PHE A 366 -5.42 -1.69 -26.98
C PHE A 366 -4.27 -1.90 -27.98
N ASP A 367 -4.51 -1.61 -29.26
CA ASP A 367 -3.54 -1.79 -30.33
C ASP A 367 -2.29 -0.91 -30.12
N ALA A 368 -2.46 0.31 -29.59
CA ALA A 368 -1.37 1.21 -29.22
C ALA A 368 -0.58 0.72 -28.00
N CYS A 369 -1.24 0.19 -26.97
CA CYS A 369 -0.59 -0.44 -25.82
C CYS A 369 0.24 -1.65 -26.24
N VAL A 370 -0.31 -2.51 -27.10
CA VAL A 370 0.42 -3.67 -27.65
C VAL A 370 1.60 -3.21 -28.51
N ALA A 371 1.43 -2.17 -29.34
CA ALA A 371 2.54 -1.60 -30.12
C ALA A 371 3.70 -1.15 -29.21
N ARG A 372 3.41 -0.38 -28.15
CA ARG A 372 4.42 0.08 -27.19
C ARG A 372 5.09 -1.08 -26.46
N ALA A 373 4.30 -2.07 -26.04
CA ALA A 373 4.80 -3.28 -25.38
C ALA A 373 5.78 -4.06 -26.28
N VAL A 374 5.42 -4.27 -27.55
CA VAL A 374 6.27 -4.95 -28.54
C VAL A 374 7.56 -4.18 -28.76
N ALA A 375 7.48 -2.87 -29.02
CA ALA A 375 8.64 -2.03 -29.25
C ALA A 375 9.61 -2.04 -28.06
N ALA A 376 9.10 -1.92 -26.83
CA ALA A 376 9.92 -1.90 -25.62
C ALA A 376 10.51 -3.27 -25.25
N ALA A 377 9.82 -4.36 -25.59
CA ALA A 377 10.29 -5.71 -25.34
C ALA A 377 11.29 -6.20 -26.39
N GLY A 378 11.47 -5.48 -27.50
CA GLY A 378 12.19 -5.97 -28.67
C GLY A 378 11.47 -7.15 -29.33
N GLY A 379 10.13 -7.14 -29.28
CA GLY A 379 9.30 -8.12 -29.97
C GLY A 379 9.12 -7.79 -31.45
N VAL A 380 8.27 -8.56 -32.12
CA VAL A 380 7.90 -8.33 -33.53
C VAL A 380 6.41 -8.10 -33.67
N ARG A 381 6.02 -7.27 -34.63
CA ARG A 381 4.63 -7.06 -35.03
C ARG A 381 4.55 -7.16 -36.54
N TRP A 382 3.74 -8.10 -37.02
CA TRP A 382 3.52 -8.31 -38.45
C TRP A 382 2.07 -7.97 -38.78
N SER A 383 1.85 -7.32 -39.93
CA SER A 383 0.48 -7.15 -40.40
C SER A 383 -0.11 -8.48 -40.85
N ALA A 384 -1.44 -8.60 -40.81
CA ALA A 384 -2.13 -9.77 -41.33
C ALA A 384 -1.79 -10.04 -42.80
N TRP A 385 -1.56 -8.98 -43.59
CA TRP A 385 -1.33 -9.06 -45.03
C TRP A 385 0.10 -9.49 -45.41
N GLU A 386 1.07 -9.26 -44.53
CA GLU A 386 2.46 -9.73 -44.69
C GLU A 386 2.65 -11.15 -44.17
N THR A 387 1.68 -11.66 -43.41
CA THR A 387 1.77 -12.96 -42.73
C THR A 387 0.98 -14.02 -43.48
N ARG A 388 1.61 -15.16 -43.75
CA ARG A 388 0.95 -16.35 -44.32
C ARG A 388 0.62 -17.34 -43.22
N TYR A 389 -0.65 -17.72 -43.14
CA TYR A 389 -1.13 -18.78 -42.25
C TYR A 389 -1.06 -20.15 -42.95
N ASP A 390 -0.44 -21.11 -42.29
CA ASP A 390 -0.38 -22.49 -42.75
C ASP A 390 -1.66 -23.25 -42.35
N ALA A 391 -2.65 -23.26 -43.25
CA ALA A 391 -3.95 -23.91 -43.04
C ALA A 391 -3.88 -25.44 -43.06
N SER A 392 -2.71 -26.04 -43.38
CA SER A 392 -2.55 -27.50 -43.39
C SER A 392 -2.51 -28.10 -41.97
N VAL A 393 -2.16 -27.29 -40.97
CA VAL A 393 -2.17 -27.68 -39.56
C VAL A 393 -3.41 -27.08 -38.89
N PRO A 394 -4.29 -27.90 -38.31
CA PRO A 394 -5.48 -27.38 -37.68
C PRO A 394 -5.12 -26.57 -36.42
N VAL A 395 -5.83 -25.45 -36.21
CA VAL A 395 -5.60 -24.48 -35.12
C VAL A 395 -5.52 -25.14 -33.73
N TRP A 396 -6.28 -26.21 -33.49
CA TRP A 396 -6.28 -26.91 -32.20
C TRP A 396 -4.97 -27.65 -31.91
N LYS A 397 -4.20 -27.99 -32.95
CA LYS A 397 -2.90 -28.63 -32.83
C LYS A 397 -1.82 -27.58 -32.62
N GLU A 398 -1.70 -26.66 -33.59
CA GLU A 398 -0.69 -25.61 -33.59
C GLU A 398 -1.07 -24.54 -34.63
N ILE A 399 -0.83 -23.26 -34.31
CA ILE A 399 -0.86 -22.17 -35.28
C ILE A 399 0.55 -21.97 -35.79
N HIS A 400 0.73 -22.00 -37.11
CA HIS A 400 1.98 -21.70 -37.78
C HIS A 400 1.79 -20.51 -38.71
N LEU A 401 2.52 -19.43 -38.41
CA LEU A 401 2.52 -18.18 -39.17
C LEU A 401 3.92 -17.96 -39.74
N GLN A 402 4.00 -17.50 -40.98
CA GLN A 402 5.27 -17.19 -41.64
C GLN A 402 5.23 -15.78 -42.21
N THR A 403 6.35 -15.07 -42.09
CA THR A 403 6.55 -13.79 -42.75
C THR A 403 7.90 -13.77 -43.46
N GLN A 404 7.98 -13.00 -44.53
CA GLN A 404 9.23 -12.75 -45.23
C GLN A 404 9.73 -11.36 -44.82
N GLU A 405 10.68 -11.31 -43.90
CA GLU A 405 11.37 -10.07 -43.55
C GLU A 405 12.59 -9.87 -44.47
N PRO A 406 13.09 -8.63 -44.62
CA PRO A 406 14.31 -8.35 -45.39
C PRO A 406 15.53 -9.15 -44.90
N SER A 407 15.54 -9.51 -43.61
CA SER A 407 16.54 -10.29 -42.90
C SER A 407 16.39 -11.81 -43.05
N GLY A 408 15.30 -12.30 -43.65
CA GLY A 408 15.05 -13.72 -43.89
C GLY A 408 13.63 -14.18 -43.56
N LEU A 409 13.39 -15.47 -43.71
CA LEU A 409 12.12 -16.09 -43.34
C LEU A 409 12.02 -16.20 -41.80
N CYS A 410 10.97 -15.63 -41.24
CA CYS A 410 10.63 -15.77 -39.82
C CYS A 410 9.35 -16.60 -39.71
N SER A 411 9.32 -17.53 -38.77
CA SER A 411 8.18 -18.40 -38.49
C SER A 411 7.80 -18.33 -37.02
N LEU A 412 6.50 -18.35 -36.77
CA LEU A 412 5.93 -18.28 -35.44
C LEU A 412 5.03 -19.49 -35.24
N ARG A 413 5.28 -20.22 -34.15
CA ARG A 413 4.59 -21.47 -33.83
C ARG A 413 4.08 -21.45 -32.41
N GLY A 414 2.79 -21.70 -32.22
CA GLY A 414 2.22 -21.70 -30.87
C GLY A 414 0.92 -22.48 -30.76
N LYS A 415 0.58 -22.83 -29.53
CA LYS A 415 -0.63 -23.59 -29.23
C LYS A 415 -1.63 -22.70 -28.51
N VAL A 416 -2.84 -22.61 -29.07
CA VAL A 416 -3.95 -21.86 -28.49
C VAL A 416 -4.68 -22.72 -27.47
N ASP A 417 -5.12 -22.10 -26.38
CA ASP A 417 -5.98 -22.75 -25.38
C ASP A 417 -7.29 -23.20 -26.05
N TRP A 418 -7.82 -24.34 -25.64
CA TRP A 418 -9.11 -24.85 -26.10
C TRP A 418 -10.21 -23.80 -26.05
N SER A 419 -10.25 -22.98 -24.99
CA SER A 419 -11.27 -21.93 -24.82
C SER A 419 -11.20 -20.81 -25.86
N GLN A 420 -10.08 -20.66 -26.58
CA GLN A 420 -9.83 -19.59 -27.55
C GLN A 420 -9.78 -20.10 -29.00
N GLN A 421 -9.91 -21.41 -29.24
CA GLN A 421 -9.75 -21.98 -30.59
C GLN A 421 -10.77 -21.46 -31.59
N ALA A 422 -12.04 -21.36 -31.21
CA ALA A 422 -13.09 -20.86 -32.09
C ALA A 422 -12.84 -19.41 -32.50
N GLU A 423 -12.37 -18.59 -31.55
CA GLU A 423 -12.01 -17.19 -31.79
C GLU A 423 -10.79 -17.09 -32.70
N ALA A 424 -9.77 -17.93 -32.49
CA ALA A 424 -8.58 -17.98 -33.33
C ALA A 424 -8.88 -18.39 -34.78
N VAL A 425 -9.74 -19.41 -34.97
CA VAL A 425 -10.20 -19.84 -36.30
C VAL A 425 -10.93 -18.69 -36.99
N ARG A 426 -11.83 -18.01 -36.29
CA ARG A 426 -12.57 -16.86 -36.83
C ARG A 426 -11.60 -15.75 -37.28
N LEU A 427 -10.63 -15.39 -36.45
CA LEU A 427 -9.63 -14.36 -36.79
C LEU A 427 -8.77 -14.74 -38.01
N LEU A 428 -8.34 -15.99 -38.11
CA LEU A 428 -7.49 -16.47 -39.20
C LEU A 428 -8.25 -16.77 -40.50
N THR A 429 -9.59 -16.74 -40.49
CA THR A 429 -10.39 -17.03 -41.69
C THR A 429 -10.12 -16.04 -42.81
N ASP A 430 -9.91 -14.77 -42.45
CA ASP A 430 -9.68 -13.66 -43.39
C ASP A 430 -8.19 -13.43 -43.71
N TRP A 431 -7.29 -14.25 -43.15
CA TRP A 431 -5.85 -14.10 -43.34
C TRP A 431 -5.35 -14.79 -44.62
N PRO A 432 -4.29 -14.27 -45.27
CA PRO A 432 -3.66 -14.92 -46.41
C PRO A 432 -3.21 -16.34 -46.06
N LYS A 433 -3.66 -17.32 -46.86
CA LYS A 433 -3.30 -18.73 -46.71
C LYS A 433 -2.06 -19.04 -47.54
N ARG A 434 -1.22 -19.94 -47.01
CA ARG A 434 -0.03 -20.44 -47.69
C ARG A 434 -0.38 -21.36 -48.86
#